data_AF-A0A328S771-F1
#
_entry.id   AF-A0A328S771-F1
#
_cell.length_a   1.000
_cell.length_b   1.000
_cell.length_c   1.000
_cell.angle_alpha   90.00
_cell.angle_beta   90.00
_cell.angle_gamma   90.00
#
_symmetry.space_group_name_H-M   'P 1'
#
loop_
_entity.id
_entity.type
_entity.pdbx_description
1 polymer ?
#
loop_
_entity_poly.entity_id
_entity_poly.type
_entity_poly.pdbx_seq_one_letter_code
_entity_poly.pdbx_strand_id
1 'polypeptide(L)'
;MKLKIKLLILAVILLTLTILVYNDYNIQGIDTHEDTIIVSMCTGDMRALETGISVYAGYNHIPLILTDRTMPPQLSDWIGGYVKQNNIKHIIIVGPVDAKQLLQLQLLGVEVKQVNGNSIADILTKIAENTSDKNNDTVIFTSSDPTAGMLGAYTKTPVFITATNSTYTSANSLDDEYAQYLEKHNIKNIIIVGSLPEELVNQLKEYNATITTITGKDTLEVSMNVNNYLRSAGYLENTSTAYYGYFGELPTIT
;
A
#
# COMPACT_ATOMS: atom_id res chain seq x y z
N MET A 1 -17.28 -44.60 19.65
CA MET A 1 -16.67 -43.54 20.49
C MET A 1 -15.23 -43.21 20.08
N LYS A 2 -14.32 -44.21 20.02
CA LYS A 2 -12.90 -43.99 19.66
C LYS A 2 -12.65 -43.40 18.25
N LEU A 3 -13.43 -43.79 17.24
CA LEU A 3 -13.29 -43.25 15.88
C LEU A 3 -13.70 -41.76 15.80
N LYS A 4 -14.79 -41.37 16.49
CA LYS A 4 -15.24 -39.97 16.57
C LYS A 4 -14.19 -39.08 17.25
N ILE A 5 -13.57 -39.58 18.33
CA ILE A 5 -12.49 -38.87 19.03
C ILE A 5 -11.25 -38.73 18.15
N LYS A 6 -10.84 -39.77 17.41
CA LYS A 6 -9.72 -39.69 16.45
C LYS A 6 -9.98 -38.70 15.32
N LEU A 7 -11.18 -38.70 14.75
CA LEU A 7 -11.57 -37.74 13.71
C LEU A 7 -11.61 -36.29 14.25
N LEU A 8 -12.10 -36.10 15.47
CA LEU A 8 -12.09 -34.79 16.14
C LEU A 8 -10.65 -34.29 16.36
N ILE A 9 -9.76 -35.15 16.86
CA ILE A 9 -8.34 -34.81 17.06
C ILE A 9 -7.69 -34.45 15.72
N LEU A 10 -7.93 -35.23 14.66
CA LEU A 10 -7.40 -34.94 13.33
C LEU A 10 -7.91 -33.59 12.79
N ALA A 11 -9.20 -33.28 12.98
CA ALA A 11 -9.78 -32.01 12.57
C ALA A 11 -9.17 -30.82 13.35
N VAL A 12 -8.91 -30.97 14.65
CA VAL A 12 -8.25 -29.93 15.47
C VAL A 12 -6.80 -29.73 15.04
N ILE A 13 -6.07 -30.81 14.74
CA ILE A 13 -4.70 -30.73 14.21
C ILE A 13 -4.68 -30.00 12.86
N LEU A 14 -5.59 -30.37 11.95
CA LEU A 14 -5.73 -29.67 10.67
C LEU A 14 -6.05 -28.19 10.87
N LEU A 15 -7.04 -27.86 11.71
CA LEU A 15 -7.41 -26.47 11.98
C LEU A 15 -6.26 -25.65 12.56
N THR A 16 -5.51 -26.21 13.52
CA THR A 16 -4.35 -25.53 14.13
C THR A 16 -3.21 -25.35 13.14
N LEU A 17 -2.93 -26.34 12.29
CA LEU A 17 -1.97 -26.20 11.19
C LEU A 17 -2.38 -25.09 10.21
N THR A 18 -3.66 -25.02 9.83
CA THR A 18 -4.15 -23.95 8.94
C THR A 18 -4.00 -22.57 9.57
N ILE A 19 -4.31 -22.42 10.87
CA ILE A 19 -4.14 -21.16 11.59
C ILE A 19 -2.66 -20.77 11.68
N LEU A 20 -1.77 -21.72 11.97
CA LEU A 20 -0.33 -21.45 12.05
C LEU A 20 0.24 -21.01 10.70
N VAL A 21 -0.12 -21.70 9.62
CA VAL A 21 0.29 -21.34 8.26
C VAL A 21 -0.27 -19.97 7.88
N TYR A 22 -1.54 -19.69 8.20
CA TYR A 22 -2.14 -18.39 7.93
C TYR A 22 -1.42 -17.26 8.69
N ASN A 23 -1.12 -17.45 9.97
CA ASN A 23 -0.39 -16.46 10.76
C ASN A 23 1.06 -16.26 10.29
N ASP A 24 1.68 -17.27 9.68
CA ASP A 24 3.03 -17.14 9.13
C ASP A 24 3.06 -16.19 7.92
N TYR A 25 2.02 -16.19 7.08
CA TYR A 25 1.95 -15.26 5.96
C TYR A 25 1.60 -13.83 6.38
N ASN A 26 0.74 -13.65 7.38
CA ASN A 26 0.18 -12.32 7.67
C ASN A 26 1.15 -11.44 8.47
N ILE A 27 1.46 -10.27 7.89
CA ILE A 27 2.19 -9.18 8.53
C ILE A 27 1.31 -7.92 8.55
N GLN A 28 1.65 -6.96 9.42
CA GLN A 28 0.89 -5.72 9.56
C GLN A 28 1.62 -4.50 8.97
N GLY A 29 2.92 -4.59 8.70
CA GLY A 29 3.76 -3.50 8.21
C GLY A 29 4.53 -3.86 6.94
N ILE A 30 5.33 -2.92 6.43
CA ILE A 30 6.26 -3.14 5.31
C ILE A 30 7.67 -2.77 5.79
N ASP A 31 8.31 -3.71 6.50
CA ASP A 31 9.75 -3.65 6.76
C ASP A 31 10.45 -4.42 5.65
N THR A 32 11.38 -3.77 4.94
CA THR A 32 11.93 -4.30 3.68
C THR A 32 13.45 -4.38 3.70
N HIS A 33 13.96 -5.26 2.85
CA HIS A 33 15.37 -5.45 2.57
C HIS A 33 15.63 -5.24 1.07
N GLU A 34 16.90 -5.08 0.69
CA GLU A 34 17.36 -4.79 -0.68
C GLU A 34 16.90 -5.84 -1.71
N ASP A 35 16.66 -7.07 -1.25
CA ASP A 35 16.21 -8.25 -2.01
C ASP A 35 14.70 -8.53 -1.87
N THR A 36 13.93 -7.48 -1.57
CA THR A 36 12.47 -7.53 -1.44
C THR A 36 11.79 -6.99 -2.70
N ILE A 37 10.65 -7.57 -3.05
CA ILE A 37 9.68 -6.94 -3.98
C ILE A 37 8.33 -6.79 -3.29
N ILE A 38 7.62 -5.72 -3.63
CA ILE A 38 6.22 -5.53 -3.23
C ILE A 38 5.31 -5.83 -4.41
N VAL A 39 4.24 -6.60 -4.18
CA VAL A 39 3.16 -6.83 -5.14
C VAL A 39 1.87 -6.24 -4.58
N SER A 40 1.39 -5.15 -5.17
CA SER A 40 0.14 -4.50 -4.80
C SER A 40 -1.03 -5.08 -5.59
N MET A 41 -1.98 -5.69 -4.88
CA MET A 41 -3.22 -6.28 -5.42
C MET A 41 -4.27 -5.18 -5.57
N CYS A 42 -4.25 -4.47 -6.70
CA CYS A 42 -5.13 -3.36 -7.03
C CYS A 42 -6.43 -3.83 -7.69
N THR A 43 -7.00 -4.92 -7.18
CA THR A 43 -8.15 -5.61 -7.78
C THR A 43 -9.46 -4.94 -7.40
N GLY A 44 -10.33 -4.64 -8.37
CA GLY A 44 -11.74 -4.27 -8.10
C GLY A 44 -11.92 -3.12 -7.10
N ASP A 45 -12.24 -3.47 -5.86
CA ASP A 45 -12.46 -2.57 -4.72
C ASP A 45 -11.17 -1.98 -4.12
N MET A 46 -9.99 -2.53 -4.46
CA MET A 46 -8.67 -2.05 -4.05
C MET A 46 -7.99 -1.16 -5.08
N ARG A 47 -8.73 -0.62 -6.06
CA ARG A 47 -8.22 0.40 -7.00
C ARG A 47 -7.75 1.64 -6.22
N ALA A 48 -6.64 2.24 -6.62
CA ALA A 48 -5.92 3.33 -5.93
C ALA A 48 -5.03 2.91 -4.74
N LEU A 49 -5.06 1.64 -4.30
CA LEU A 49 -4.15 1.13 -3.26
C LEU A 49 -2.68 1.36 -3.64
N GLU A 50 -2.36 1.21 -4.93
CA GLU A 50 -1.04 1.42 -5.52
C GLU A 50 -0.41 2.76 -5.15
N THR A 51 -1.20 3.84 -5.05
CA THR A 51 -0.70 5.16 -4.71
C THR A 51 -0.15 5.17 -3.28
N GLY A 52 -0.88 4.57 -2.33
CA GLY A 52 -0.43 4.43 -0.94
C GLY A 52 0.76 3.49 -0.80
N ILE A 53 0.77 2.38 -1.53
CA ILE A 53 1.85 1.37 -1.47
C ILE A 53 3.13 1.83 -2.15
N SER A 54 3.02 2.66 -3.19
CA SER A 54 4.18 3.22 -3.90
C SER A 54 5.13 4.03 -3.02
N VAL A 55 4.61 4.60 -1.91
CA VAL A 55 5.42 5.29 -0.90
C VAL A 55 6.50 4.36 -0.36
N TYR A 56 6.08 3.19 0.13
CA TYR A 56 6.94 2.22 0.79
C TYR A 56 7.92 1.58 -0.17
N ALA A 57 7.52 1.32 -1.40
CA ALA A 57 8.44 0.86 -2.43
C ALA A 57 9.47 1.95 -2.80
N GLY A 58 9.01 3.19 -2.96
CA GLY A 58 9.81 4.32 -3.42
C GLY A 58 10.92 4.71 -2.45
N TYR A 59 10.61 4.85 -1.15
CA TYR A 59 11.62 5.27 -0.18
C TYR A 59 12.58 4.15 0.23
N ASN A 60 12.16 2.89 0.13
CA ASN A 60 13.04 1.73 0.33
C ASN A 60 13.81 1.33 -0.93
N HIS A 61 13.54 2.00 -2.07
CA HIS A 61 14.20 1.74 -3.35
C HIS A 61 14.04 0.30 -3.86
N ILE A 62 12.87 -0.30 -3.63
CA ILE A 62 12.57 -1.67 -4.05
C ILE A 62 11.52 -1.72 -5.17
N PRO A 63 11.51 -2.77 -5.99
CA PRO A 63 10.51 -2.93 -7.05
C PRO A 63 9.08 -3.03 -6.49
N LEU A 64 8.17 -2.29 -7.13
CA LEU A 64 6.73 -2.43 -6.96
C LEU A 64 6.12 -3.05 -8.22
N ILE A 65 5.39 -4.14 -8.05
CA ILE A 65 4.59 -4.77 -9.08
C ILE A 65 3.13 -4.46 -8.80
N LEU A 66 2.42 -3.95 -9.80
CA LEU A 66 0.99 -3.69 -9.74
C LEU A 66 0.23 -4.80 -10.45
N THR A 67 -0.89 -5.22 -9.87
CA THR A 67 -1.77 -6.18 -10.54
C THR A 67 -3.23 -5.80 -10.36
N ASP A 68 -3.99 -5.81 -11.46
CA ASP A 68 -5.42 -5.53 -11.51
C ASP A 68 -6.28 -6.75 -11.14
N ARG A 69 -5.63 -7.92 -11.03
CA ARG A 69 -6.23 -9.21 -10.69
C ARG A 69 -5.40 -9.91 -9.64
N THR A 70 -6.02 -10.84 -8.93
CA THR A 70 -5.29 -11.66 -7.98
C THR A 70 -4.36 -12.60 -8.74
N MET A 71 -3.04 -12.37 -8.66
CA MET A 71 -1.97 -13.16 -9.29
C MET A 71 -2.31 -13.66 -10.73
N PRO A 72 -2.36 -12.75 -11.73
CA PRO A 72 -2.69 -13.12 -13.10
C PRO A 72 -1.65 -14.10 -13.68
N PRO A 73 -2.03 -14.97 -14.63
CA PRO A 73 -1.13 -15.97 -15.22
C PRO A 73 0.20 -15.37 -15.71
N GLN A 74 0.15 -14.19 -16.32
CA GLN A 74 1.33 -13.47 -16.80
C GLN A 74 2.34 -13.18 -15.68
N LEU A 75 1.84 -12.75 -14.51
CA LEU A 75 2.68 -12.52 -13.34
C LEU A 75 3.23 -13.85 -12.81
N SER A 76 2.39 -14.88 -12.73
CA SER A 76 2.80 -16.22 -12.28
C SER A 76 3.92 -16.81 -13.15
N ASP A 77 3.85 -16.62 -14.47
CA ASP A 77 4.84 -17.15 -15.40
C ASP A 77 6.16 -16.36 -15.38
N TRP A 78 6.07 -15.04 -15.22
CA TRP A 78 7.22 -14.14 -15.25
C TRP A 78 7.99 -14.08 -13.91
N ILE A 79 7.28 -14.09 -12.78
CA ILE A 79 7.86 -13.76 -11.46
C ILE A 79 8.97 -14.72 -11.05
N GLY A 80 8.87 -16.01 -11.38
CA GLY A 80 9.93 -16.98 -11.07
C GLY A 80 11.25 -16.68 -11.78
N GLY A 81 11.19 -16.24 -13.05
CA GLY A 81 12.36 -15.79 -13.80
C GLY A 81 12.97 -14.53 -13.20
N TYR A 82 12.13 -13.56 -12.86
CA TYR A 82 12.56 -12.31 -12.23
C TYR A 82 13.21 -12.54 -10.85
N VAL A 83 12.60 -13.37 -10.00
CA VAL A 83 13.11 -13.74 -8.67
C VAL A 83 14.51 -14.34 -8.78
N LYS A 84 14.70 -15.27 -9.71
CA LYS A 84 16.00 -15.92 -9.93
C LYS A 84 17.04 -14.96 -10.50
N GLN A 85 16.67 -14.14 -11.48
CA GLN A 85 17.58 -13.21 -12.15
C GLN A 85 18.07 -12.11 -11.22
N ASN A 86 17.21 -11.62 -10.33
CA ASN A 86 17.51 -10.50 -9.44
C ASN A 86 17.81 -10.94 -7.99
N ASN A 87 17.95 -12.25 -7.74
CA ASN A 87 18.24 -12.82 -6.43
C ASN A 87 17.26 -12.36 -5.32
N ILE A 88 15.98 -12.20 -5.66
CA ILE A 88 14.93 -11.82 -4.70
C ILE A 88 14.79 -12.92 -3.64
N LYS A 89 14.67 -12.51 -2.37
CA LYS A 89 14.47 -13.41 -1.22
C LYS A 89 13.15 -13.21 -0.52
N HIS A 90 12.55 -12.03 -0.65
CA HIS A 90 11.31 -11.68 0.03
C HIS A 90 10.28 -11.12 -0.96
N ILE A 91 9.05 -11.59 -0.86
CA ILE A 91 7.89 -11.05 -1.58
C ILE A 91 6.88 -10.60 -0.53
N ILE A 92 6.56 -9.31 -0.53
CA ILE A 92 5.47 -8.75 0.27
C ILE A 92 4.28 -8.50 -0.66
N ILE A 93 3.18 -9.18 -0.40
CA ILE A 93 1.92 -8.97 -1.10
C ILE A 93 1.07 -8.02 -0.28
N VAL A 94 0.48 -7.01 -0.91
CA VAL A 94 -0.40 -6.07 -0.25
C VAL A 94 -1.78 -6.13 -0.89
N GLY A 95 -2.79 -6.45 -0.09
CA GLY A 95 -4.17 -6.65 -0.53
C GLY A 95 -4.56 -8.13 -0.65
N PRO A 96 -5.77 -8.39 -1.19
CA PRO A 96 -6.39 -9.71 -1.14
C PRO A 96 -5.71 -10.68 -2.11
N VAL A 97 -5.27 -11.82 -1.57
CA VAL A 97 -4.76 -12.98 -2.32
C VAL A 97 -5.18 -14.27 -1.62
N ASP A 98 -5.39 -15.35 -2.38
CA ASP A 98 -5.76 -16.63 -1.79
C ASP A 98 -4.54 -17.42 -1.28
N ALA A 99 -4.79 -18.38 -0.38
CA ALA A 99 -3.72 -19.20 0.21
C ALA A 99 -2.97 -20.06 -0.82
N LYS A 100 -3.61 -20.42 -1.93
CA LYS A 100 -2.99 -21.22 -3.00
C LYS A 100 -1.96 -20.40 -3.75
N GLN A 101 -2.25 -19.14 -4.03
CA GLN A 101 -1.37 -18.19 -4.69
C GLN A 101 -0.18 -17.82 -3.81
N LEU A 102 -0.40 -17.63 -2.50
CA LEU A 102 0.69 -17.47 -1.53
C LEU A 102 1.65 -18.67 -1.55
N LEU A 103 1.10 -19.89 -1.53
CA LEU A 103 1.89 -21.11 -1.61
C LEU A 103 2.65 -21.22 -2.93
N GLN A 104 2.04 -20.87 -4.06
CA GLN A 104 2.71 -20.88 -5.36
C GLN A 104 3.93 -19.97 -5.41
N LEU A 105 3.86 -18.79 -4.78
CA LEU A 105 4.99 -17.89 -4.66
C LEU A 105 6.06 -18.44 -3.72
N GLN A 106 5.68 -19.06 -2.61
CA GLN A 106 6.63 -19.65 -1.67
C GLN A 106 7.41 -20.83 -2.30
N LEU A 107 6.78 -21.56 -3.22
CA LEU A 107 7.44 -22.62 -4.00
C LEU A 107 8.56 -22.12 -4.93
N LEU A 108 8.71 -20.81 -5.11
CA LEU A 108 9.86 -20.20 -5.78
C LEU A 108 11.12 -20.16 -4.89
N GLY A 109 11.03 -20.60 -3.63
CA GLY A 109 12.15 -20.62 -2.68
C GLY A 109 12.42 -19.26 -2.02
N VAL A 110 11.39 -18.42 -1.91
CA VAL A 110 11.43 -17.08 -1.29
C VAL A 110 10.48 -17.03 -0.09
N GLU A 111 10.76 -16.13 0.84
CA GLU A 111 9.82 -15.79 1.89
C GLU A 111 8.67 -14.98 1.28
N VAL A 112 7.43 -15.36 1.61
CA VAL A 112 6.23 -14.65 1.16
C VAL A 112 5.48 -14.19 2.39
N LYS A 113 5.21 -12.89 2.46
CA LYS A 113 4.36 -12.29 3.48
C LYS A 113 3.24 -11.50 2.83
N GLN A 114 2.15 -11.28 3.56
CA GLN A 114 0.96 -10.59 3.10
C GLN A 114 0.53 -9.55 4.12
N VAL A 115 0.32 -8.32 3.68
CA VAL A 115 -0.52 -7.35 4.39
C VAL A 115 -1.92 -7.40 3.78
N ASN A 116 -2.90 -7.81 4.58
CA ASN A 116 -4.29 -7.92 4.14
C ASN A 116 -5.23 -7.06 5.01
N GLY A 117 -6.36 -6.67 4.43
CA GLY A 117 -7.37 -5.89 5.11
C GLY A 117 -8.71 -5.88 4.39
N ASN A 118 -9.72 -5.36 5.08
CA ASN A 118 -11.10 -5.30 4.60
C ASN A 118 -11.35 -4.09 3.68
N SER A 119 -10.46 -3.09 3.72
CA SER A 119 -10.54 -1.88 2.92
C SER A 119 -9.13 -1.33 2.63
N ILE A 120 -9.03 -0.38 1.69
CA ILE A 120 -7.79 0.37 1.44
C ILE A 120 -7.37 1.09 2.72
N ALA A 121 -8.32 1.67 3.46
CA ALA A 121 -8.04 2.39 4.69
C ALA A 121 -7.43 1.47 5.76
N ASP A 122 -8.03 0.31 6.01
CA ASP A 122 -7.51 -0.71 6.94
C ASP A 122 -6.10 -1.17 6.56
N ILE A 123 -5.84 -1.42 5.27
CA ILE A 123 -4.51 -1.81 4.81
C ILE A 123 -3.49 -0.69 5.06
N LEU A 124 -3.80 0.54 4.64
CA LEU A 124 -2.86 1.65 4.72
C LEU A 124 -2.60 2.11 6.16
N THR A 125 -3.60 2.06 7.04
CA THR A 125 -3.42 2.34 8.47
C THR A 125 -2.61 1.25 9.14
N LYS A 126 -2.86 -0.05 8.87
CA LYS A 126 -2.00 -1.15 9.37
C LYS A 126 -0.54 -0.92 9.00
N ILE A 127 -0.28 -0.64 7.72
CA ILE A 127 1.09 -0.42 7.24
C ILE A 127 1.70 0.79 7.93
N ALA A 128 0.95 1.90 8.00
CA ALA A 128 1.42 3.10 8.69
C ALA A 128 1.72 2.79 10.16
N GLU A 129 0.83 2.14 10.90
CA GLU A 129 1.05 1.80 12.32
C GLU A 129 2.32 0.96 12.55
N ASN A 130 2.58 0.00 11.67
CA ASN A 130 3.57 -1.05 11.90
C ASN A 130 4.87 -0.89 11.10
N THR A 131 4.99 0.17 10.30
CA THR A 131 6.25 0.48 9.61
C THR A 131 7.08 1.45 10.44
N SER A 132 8.32 1.04 10.72
CA SER A 132 9.20 1.72 11.67
C SER A 132 9.82 3.01 11.12
N ASP A 133 10.30 2.99 9.88
CA ASP A 133 11.02 4.09 9.23
C ASP A 133 10.08 5.01 8.41
N LYS A 134 9.17 5.68 9.12
CA LYS A 134 8.23 6.65 8.55
C LYS A 134 8.19 7.96 9.35
N ASN A 135 7.69 9.01 8.72
CA ASN A 135 7.25 10.22 9.40
C ASN A 135 6.00 9.92 10.23
N ASN A 136 6.09 10.14 11.54
CA ASN A 136 5.00 9.91 12.49
C ASN A 136 4.18 11.18 12.78
N ASP A 137 4.64 12.35 12.35
CA ASP A 137 4.00 13.65 12.64
C ASP A 137 3.11 14.14 11.50
N THR A 138 3.28 13.59 10.30
CA THR A 138 2.58 14.02 9.08
C THR A 138 1.87 12.83 8.44
N VAL A 139 0.71 13.08 7.84
CA VAL A 139 0.08 12.18 6.86
C VAL A 139 -0.31 12.96 5.60
N ILE A 140 -0.34 12.27 4.47
CA ILE A 140 -0.81 12.81 3.20
C ILE A 140 -2.18 12.20 2.88
N PHE A 141 -3.16 13.02 2.53
CA PHE A 141 -4.44 12.56 1.96
C PHE A 141 -4.51 12.90 0.47
N THR A 142 -5.02 11.97 -0.32
CA THR A 142 -5.34 12.20 -1.72
C THR A 142 -6.57 11.40 -2.15
N SER A 143 -7.21 11.78 -3.25
CA SER A 143 -8.22 10.93 -3.88
C SER A 143 -7.55 9.66 -4.39
N SER A 144 -6.52 9.82 -5.21
CA SER A 144 -5.67 8.74 -5.73
C SER A 144 -4.47 9.30 -6.52
N ASP A 145 -4.14 10.59 -6.37
CA ASP A 145 -3.17 11.26 -7.23
C ASP A 145 -1.76 10.62 -7.06
N PRO A 146 -1.16 10.07 -8.12
CA PRO A 146 0.14 9.40 -8.03
C PRO A 146 1.28 10.30 -7.51
N THR A 147 1.15 11.63 -7.67
CA THR A 147 2.14 12.59 -7.16
C THR A 147 2.16 12.62 -5.62
N ALA A 148 1.08 12.21 -4.96
CA ALA A 148 1.06 12.00 -3.52
C ALA A 148 1.98 10.85 -3.10
N GLY A 149 2.01 9.76 -3.88
CA GLY A 149 2.93 8.64 -3.67
C GLY A 149 4.39 9.07 -3.79
N MET A 150 4.71 9.89 -4.80
CA MET A 150 6.04 10.50 -4.94
C MET A 150 6.40 11.39 -3.73
N LEU A 151 5.50 12.28 -3.32
CA LEU A 151 5.70 13.13 -2.13
C LEU A 151 5.93 12.28 -0.88
N GLY A 152 5.09 11.27 -0.66
CA GLY A 152 5.20 10.34 0.46
C GLY A 152 6.54 9.61 0.46
N ALA A 153 7.02 9.14 -0.70
CA ALA A 153 8.30 8.46 -0.79
C ALA A 153 9.48 9.38 -0.40
N TYR A 154 9.56 10.60 -0.95
CA TYR A 154 10.66 11.53 -0.60
C TYR A 154 10.63 11.97 0.86
N THR A 155 9.44 12.09 1.45
CA THR A 155 9.27 12.58 2.83
C THR A 155 9.12 11.46 3.86
N LYS A 156 9.17 10.19 3.42
CA LYS A 156 8.81 9.00 4.19
C LYS A 156 7.45 9.13 4.91
N THR A 157 6.49 9.80 4.28
CA THR A 157 5.19 10.13 4.90
C THR A 157 4.10 9.17 4.41
N PRO A 158 3.31 8.55 5.29
CA PRO A 158 2.16 7.73 4.90
C PRO A 158 1.18 8.49 4.01
N VAL A 159 0.70 7.84 2.95
CA VAL A 159 -0.32 8.37 2.05
C VAL A 159 -1.61 7.57 2.23
N PHE A 160 -2.67 8.26 2.68
CA PHE A 160 -4.02 7.74 2.84
C PHE A 160 -4.87 8.11 1.63
N ILE A 161 -5.58 7.10 1.14
CA ILE A 161 -6.35 7.16 -0.10
C ILE A 161 -7.82 7.27 0.26
N THR A 162 -8.47 8.31 -0.26
CA THR A 162 -9.88 8.61 0.02
C THR A 162 -10.80 8.19 -1.11
N ALA A 163 -10.26 7.77 -2.26
CA ALA A 163 -11.06 7.20 -3.34
C ALA A 163 -11.94 6.06 -2.83
N THR A 164 -13.21 6.09 -3.24
CA THR A 164 -14.16 5.02 -2.97
C THR A 164 -13.78 3.75 -3.73
N ASN A 165 -13.94 2.61 -3.08
CA ASN A 165 -13.74 1.29 -3.69
C ASN A 165 -14.39 1.23 -5.07
N SER A 166 -13.62 0.82 -6.10
CA SER A 166 -13.98 0.73 -7.53
C SER A 166 -13.91 2.00 -8.39
N THR A 167 -13.70 3.19 -7.80
CA THR A 167 -13.50 4.44 -8.55
C THR A 167 -12.21 5.17 -8.12
N TYR A 168 -11.77 6.17 -8.88
CA TYR A 168 -10.67 7.07 -8.48
C TYR A 168 -11.18 8.36 -7.81
N THR A 169 -12.47 8.40 -7.46
CA THR A 169 -13.15 9.57 -6.89
C THR A 169 -13.27 9.42 -5.38
N SER A 170 -12.84 10.46 -4.64
CA SER A 170 -12.91 10.50 -3.19
C SER A 170 -14.33 10.31 -2.64
N ALA A 171 -14.41 9.62 -1.50
CA ALA A 171 -15.56 9.66 -0.62
C ALA A 171 -15.75 11.07 -0.06
N ASN A 172 -16.99 11.40 0.30
CA ASN A 172 -17.33 12.67 0.94
C ASN A 172 -17.02 12.70 2.44
N SER A 173 -16.79 11.53 3.05
CA SER A 173 -16.52 11.37 4.47
C SER A 173 -15.22 10.62 4.72
N LEU A 174 -14.53 11.00 5.78
CA LEU A 174 -13.31 10.37 6.25
C LEU A 174 -13.64 8.95 6.72
N ASP A 175 -12.82 7.99 6.31
CA ASP A 175 -12.94 6.61 6.77
C ASP A 175 -12.58 6.51 8.26
N ASP A 176 -13.32 5.67 9.01
CA ASP A 176 -13.15 5.49 10.46
C ASP A 176 -11.73 5.01 10.81
N GLU A 177 -11.09 4.20 9.95
CA GLU A 177 -9.72 3.74 10.15
C GLU A 177 -8.73 4.92 10.13
N TYR A 178 -8.91 5.85 9.20
CA TYR A 178 -8.09 7.06 9.13
C TYR A 178 -8.37 7.99 10.30
N ALA A 179 -9.63 8.16 10.71
CA ALA A 179 -9.99 8.96 11.87
C ALA A 179 -9.31 8.43 13.14
N GLN A 180 -9.42 7.13 13.40
CA GLN A 180 -8.77 6.46 14.53
C GLN A 180 -7.25 6.63 14.51
N TYR A 181 -6.63 6.50 13.33
CA TYR A 181 -5.19 6.72 13.17
C TYR A 181 -4.78 8.15 13.54
N LEU A 182 -5.51 9.17 13.05
CA LEU A 182 -5.23 10.59 13.35
C LEU A 182 -5.31 10.88 14.85
N GLU A 183 -6.35 10.36 15.54
CA GLU A 183 -6.55 10.52 16.99
C GLU A 183 -5.45 9.83 17.80
N LYS A 184 -5.19 8.55 17.50
CA LYS A 184 -4.22 7.72 18.21
C LYS A 184 -2.80 8.27 18.13
N HIS A 185 -2.42 8.81 16.97
CA HIS A 185 -1.05 9.27 16.70
C HIS A 185 -0.84 10.77 16.88
N ASN A 186 -1.89 11.54 17.22
CA ASN A 186 -1.83 13.00 17.42
C ASN A 186 -1.07 13.71 16.28
N ILE A 187 -1.50 13.43 15.06
CA ILE A 187 -0.87 13.94 13.83
C ILE A 187 -0.85 15.46 13.84
N LYS A 188 0.32 16.04 13.57
CA LYS A 188 0.55 17.49 13.63
C LYS A 188 0.32 18.19 12.30
N ASN A 189 0.57 17.47 11.20
CA ASN A 189 0.48 18.03 9.85
C ASN A 189 -0.33 17.10 8.95
N ILE A 190 -1.26 17.68 8.21
CA ILE A 190 -2.04 16.99 7.18
C ILE A 190 -1.71 17.68 5.85
N ILE A 191 -1.20 16.92 4.89
CA ILE A 191 -0.99 17.42 3.53
C ILE A 191 -2.08 16.84 2.62
N ILE A 192 -2.80 17.69 1.92
CA ILE A 192 -3.78 17.28 0.91
C ILE A 192 -3.13 17.45 -0.46
N VAL A 193 -3.05 16.38 -1.24
CA VAL A 193 -2.53 16.41 -2.62
C VAL A 193 -3.67 16.19 -3.61
N GLY A 194 -3.84 17.16 -4.51
CA GLY A 194 -4.95 17.22 -5.44
C GLY A 194 -6.18 17.92 -4.81
N SER A 195 -7.36 17.47 -5.22
CA SER A 195 -8.64 18.03 -4.77
C SER A 195 -9.45 16.97 -4.05
N LEU A 196 -9.96 17.31 -2.87
CA LEU A 196 -10.84 16.47 -2.06
C LEU A 196 -12.20 17.16 -1.90
N PRO A 197 -13.30 16.42 -1.66
CA PRO A 197 -14.61 16.99 -1.38
C PRO A 197 -14.55 17.94 -0.18
N GLU A 198 -15.27 19.05 -0.25
CA GLU A 198 -15.26 20.09 0.79
C GLU A 198 -15.67 19.53 2.16
N GLU A 199 -16.65 18.62 2.17
CA GLU A 199 -17.14 17.91 3.35
C GLU A 199 -16.01 17.14 4.06
N LEU A 200 -15.22 16.38 3.30
CA LEU A 200 -14.05 15.65 3.80
C LEU A 200 -12.97 16.60 4.32
N VAL A 201 -12.68 17.68 3.57
CA VAL A 201 -11.71 18.70 4.00
C VAL A 201 -12.13 19.35 5.31
N ASN A 202 -13.43 19.59 5.50
CA ASN A 202 -13.94 20.16 6.75
C ASN A 202 -13.81 19.20 7.92
N GLN A 203 -14.03 17.89 7.73
CA GLN A 203 -13.74 16.88 8.76
C GLN A 203 -12.26 16.85 9.13
N LEU A 204 -11.35 16.94 8.15
CA LEU A 204 -9.90 17.01 8.45
C LEU A 204 -9.51 18.25 9.27
N LYS A 205 -10.21 19.38 9.09
CA LYS A 205 -9.99 20.62 9.87
C LYS A 205 -10.43 20.52 11.32
N GLU A 206 -11.25 19.54 11.69
CA GLU A 206 -11.67 19.32 13.08
C GLU A 206 -10.52 18.79 13.95
N TYR A 207 -9.50 18.21 13.32
CA TYR A 207 -8.28 17.77 14.00
C TYR A 207 -7.35 18.95 14.26
N ASN A 208 -6.64 18.93 15.40
CA ASN A 208 -5.67 19.95 15.79
C ASN A 208 -4.34 19.80 15.01
N ALA A 209 -4.42 19.83 13.67
CA ALA A 209 -3.31 19.66 12.75
C ALA A 209 -3.22 20.86 11.78
N THR A 210 -2.00 21.18 11.35
CA THR A 210 -1.80 22.16 10.28
C THR A 210 -2.12 21.51 8.93
N ILE A 211 -3.09 22.07 8.20
CA ILE A 211 -3.46 21.57 6.88
C ILE A 211 -2.74 22.37 5.79
N THR A 212 -2.03 21.67 4.92
CA THR A 212 -1.40 22.22 3.71
C THR A 212 -2.02 21.56 2.49
N THR A 213 -2.54 22.34 1.55
CA THR A 213 -3.09 21.81 0.29
C THR A 213 -2.13 22.10 -0.87
N ILE A 214 -1.72 21.05 -1.58
CA ILE A 214 -0.97 21.13 -2.83
C ILE A 214 -1.91 20.72 -3.96
N THR A 215 -2.39 21.70 -4.71
CA THR A 215 -3.41 21.51 -5.76
C THR A 215 -3.01 22.25 -7.05
N GLY A 216 -3.80 22.09 -8.10
CA GLY A 216 -3.60 22.66 -9.43
C GLY A 216 -4.88 22.55 -10.26
N LYS A 217 -4.94 23.25 -11.40
CA LYS A 217 -6.08 23.19 -12.32
C LYS A 217 -6.18 21.84 -13.03
N ASP A 218 -5.05 21.14 -13.15
CA ASP A 218 -4.92 19.83 -13.74
C ASP A 218 -3.80 19.02 -13.06
N THR A 219 -3.65 17.76 -13.45
CA THR A 219 -2.64 16.85 -12.90
C THR A 219 -1.21 17.29 -13.18
N LEU A 220 -0.98 18.05 -14.26
CA LEU A 220 0.34 18.59 -14.58
C LEU A 220 0.73 19.69 -13.57
N GLU A 221 -0.18 20.62 -13.30
CA GLU A 221 0.04 21.68 -12.32
C GLU A 221 0.19 21.13 -10.90
N VAL A 222 -0.60 20.11 -10.52
CA VAL A 222 -0.41 19.40 -9.24
C VAL A 222 1.01 18.81 -9.15
N SER A 223 1.46 18.10 -10.19
CA SER A 223 2.81 17.52 -10.25
C SER A 223 3.91 18.58 -10.13
N MET A 224 3.77 19.71 -10.83
CA MET A 224 4.71 20.83 -10.71
C MET A 224 4.73 21.40 -9.29
N ASN A 225 3.58 21.54 -8.65
CA ASN A 225 3.48 22.10 -7.30
C ASN A 225 4.03 21.14 -6.23
N VAL A 226 3.82 19.83 -6.37
CA VAL A 226 4.47 18.81 -5.52
C VAL A 226 5.99 18.88 -5.68
N ASN A 227 6.50 18.95 -6.91
CA ASN A 227 7.93 19.06 -7.17
C ASN A 227 8.54 20.36 -6.60
N ASN A 228 7.83 21.48 -6.69
CA ASN A 228 8.23 22.75 -6.09
C ASN A 228 8.29 22.66 -4.57
N TYR A 229 7.31 22.00 -3.95
CA TYR A 229 7.30 21.73 -2.51
C TYR A 229 8.50 20.88 -2.08
N LEU A 230 8.77 19.77 -2.78
CA LEU A 230 9.91 18.91 -2.50
C LEU A 230 11.24 19.66 -2.64
N ARG A 231 11.37 20.52 -3.65
CA ARG A 231 12.55 21.35 -3.86
C ARG A 231 12.73 22.38 -2.75
N SER A 232 11.67 23.11 -2.39
CA SER A 232 11.75 24.13 -1.34
C SER A 232 12.02 23.55 0.04
N ALA A 233 11.62 22.30 0.26
CA ALA A 233 11.92 21.53 1.47
C ALA A 233 13.29 20.80 1.44
N GLY A 234 14.06 20.93 0.36
CA GLY A 234 15.42 20.37 0.26
C GLY A 234 15.52 18.88 -0.08
N TYR A 235 14.40 18.22 -0.43
CA TYR A 235 14.39 16.79 -0.76
C TYR A 235 14.99 16.46 -2.14
N LEU A 236 15.18 17.47 -2.99
CA LEU A 236 15.66 17.31 -4.38
C LEU A 236 17.06 17.89 -4.60
N GLU A 237 17.80 18.22 -3.54
CA GLU A 237 19.18 18.65 -3.67
C GLU A 237 20.07 17.44 -4.04
N ASN A 238 20.64 17.45 -5.25
CA ASN A 238 21.50 16.40 -5.83
C ASN A 238 20.83 15.08 -6.27
N THR A 239 19.52 15.06 -6.50
CA THR A 239 18.85 13.88 -7.08
C THR A 239 19.04 13.83 -8.60
N SER A 240 19.92 12.96 -9.11
CA SER A 240 20.07 12.66 -10.55
C SER A 240 19.07 11.61 -11.06
N THR A 241 18.24 11.07 -10.17
CA THR A 241 17.37 9.92 -10.43
C THR A 241 15.93 10.33 -10.21
N ALA A 242 15.11 10.20 -11.25
CA ALA A 242 13.67 10.36 -11.16
C ALA A 242 13.02 8.98 -11.12
N TYR A 243 12.23 8.72 -10.08
CA TYR A 243 11.43 7.51 -9.98
C TYR A 243 10.11 7.74 -10.74
N TYR A 244 10.04 7.23 -11.97
CA TYR A 244 8.82 7.24 -12.76
C TYR A 244 8.12 5.88 -12.64
N GLY A 245 6.96 5.84 -11.98
CA GLY A 245 6.02 4.73 -12.09
C GLY A 245 5.09 4.97 -13.27
N TYR A 246 5.09 4.09 -14.26
CA TYR A 246 4.07 4.13 -15.32
C TYR A 246 2.76 3.61 -14.76
N PHE A 247 1.78 4.50 -14.64
CA PHE A 247 0.41 4.17 -14.29
C PHE A 247 -0.34 3.83 -15.59
N GLY A 248 -0.30 2.57 -15.96
CA GLY A 248 -1.18 2.04 -16.98
C GLY A 248 -1.66 0.70 -16.51
N GLU A 249 -2.99 0.54 -16.40
CA GLU A 249 -3.59 -0.80 -16.51
C GLU A 249 -2.93 -1.43 -17.73
N LEU A 250 -2.15 -2.51 -17.55
CA LEU A 250 -1.66 -3.27 -18.69
C LEU A 250 -2.93 -3.64 -19.47
N PRO A 251 -3.04 -3.27 -20.76
CA PRO A 251 -4.23 -3.58 -21.52
C PRO A 251 -4.44 -5.08 -21.41
N THR A 252 -5.65 -5.48 -21.00
CA THR A 252 -6.03 -6.88 -21.01
C THR A 252 -5.77 -7.38 -22.43
N ILE A 253 -4.76 -8.23 -22.62
CA ILE A 253 -4.57 -8.91 -23.90
C ILE A 253 -5.70 -9.96 -23.94
N THR A 254 -6.83 -9.55 -24.51
CA THR A 254 -7.94 -10.44 -24.89
C THR A 254 -7.70 -11.01 -26.27
#